data_AF-A0A554X6Y7-F1
#
_entry.id   AF-A0A554X6Y7-F1
#
_cell.length_a   1.000
_cell.length_b   1.000
_cell.length_c   1.000
_cell.angle_alpha   90.00
_cell.angle_beta   90.00
_cell.angle_gamma   90.00
#
_symmetry.space_group_name_H-M   'P 1'
#
loop_
_entity.id
_entity.type
_entity.pdbx_description
1 polymer ?
#
loop_
_entity_poly.entity_id
_entity_poly.type
_entity_poly.pdbx_seq_one_letter_code
_entity_poly.pdbx_strand_id
1 'polypeptide(L)' 'MKAIVDLFSTDYGLMSAGVILFIIVMAVWFQRFFARKIAESERAARKP' A
#
# COMPACT_ATOMS: atom_id res chain seq x y z
N MET A 1 1.61 21.90 17.23
CA MET A 1 1.37 21.64 15.78
C MET A 1 2.54 22.21 14.98
N LYS A 2 3.70 21.54 15.02
CA LYS A 2 4.94 21.98 14.34
C LYS A 2 5.60 20.81 13.62
N ALA A 3 5.49 19.61 14.20
CA ALA A 3 5.94 18.35 13.61
C ALA A 3 5.32 17.99 12.25
N ILE A 4 4.02 18.25 12.03
CA ILE A 4 3.39 18.01 10.71
C ILE A 4 3.97 18.98 9.67
N VAL A 5 4.21 20.24 10.05
CA VAL A 5 4.78 21.25 9.16
C VAL A 5 6.25 20.94 8.85
N ASP A 6 7.04 20.54 9.85
CA ASP A 6 8.44 20.11 9.65
C ASP A 6 8.53 18.85 8.77
N LEU A 7 7.55 17.93 8.87
CA LEU A 7 7.50 16.74 8.03
C LEU A 7 7.26 17.08 6.55
N PHE A 8 6.58 18.18 6.23
CA PHE A 8 6.38 18.62 4.84
C PHE A 8 7.34 19.72 4.39
N SER A 9 8.01 20.41 5.31
CA SER A 9 8.87 21.57 5.01
C SER A 9 10.36 21.24 4.99
N THR A 10 10.77 20.09 5.56
CA THR A 10 12.16 19.64 5.55
C THR A 10 12.34 18.51 4.53
N ASP A 11 13.44 18.51 3.79
CA ASP A 11 13.72 17.50 2.75
C ASP A 11 13.64 16.05 3.29
N TYR A 12 14.07 15.84 4.54
CA TYR A 12 13.99 14.54 5.23
C TYR A 12 12.56 14.09 5.55
N GLY A 13 11.69 15.05 5.87
CA GLY A 13 10.29 14.77 6.17
C GLY A 13 9.53 14.37 4.92
N LEU A 14 9.79 15.06 3.81
CA LEU A 14 9.14 14.79 2.52
C LEU A 14 9.58 13.42 1.97
N MET A 15 10.86 13.08 2.11
CA MET A 15 11.39 11.74 1.79
C MET A 15 10.69 10.65 2.62
N SER A 16 10.56 10.86 3.93
CA SER A 16 9.88 9.92 4.83
C SER A 16 8.39 9.78 4.51
N ALA A 17 7.70 10.89 4.20
CA ALA A 17 6.31 10.88 3.77
C ALA A 17 6.12 10.12 2.45
N GLY A 18 7.07 10.26 1.50
CA GLY A 18 7.08 9.51 0.26
C GLY A 18 7.16 8.00 0.48
N VAL A 19 8.05 7.55 1.38
CA VAL A 19 8.17 6.12 1.72
C VAL A 19 6.90 5.60 2.41
N ILE A 20 6.33 6.37 3.35
CA ILE A 20 5.09 5.99 4.03
C ILE A 20 3.95 5.82 3.01
N LEU A 21 3.80 6.79 2.10
CA LEU A 21 2.80 6.72 1.03
C LEU A 21 3.03 5.50 0.13
N PHE A 22 4.28 5.23 -0.24
CA PHE A 22 4.65 4.07 -1.05
C PHE A 22 4.27 2.75 -0.36
N ILE A 23 4.55 2.59 0.94
CA ILE A 23 4.19 1.40 1.70
C ILE A 23 2.67 1.22 1.75
N ILE A 24 1.91 2.29 1.97
CA ILE A 24 0.43 2.24 1.99
C ILE A 24 -0.11 1.80 0.63
N VAL A 25 0.40 2.39 -0.46
CA VAL A 25 0.01 2.01 -1.83
C VAL A 25 0.34 0.53 -2.10
N MET A 26 1.53 0.07 -1.70
CA MET A 26 1.93 -1.32 -1.85
C MET A 26 1.02 -2.26 -1.05
N ALA A 27 0.69 -1.91 0.19
CA ALA A 27 -0.19 -2.73 1.04
C ALA A 27 -1.57 -2.91 0.38
N VAL A 28 -2.18 -1.83 -0.10
CA VAL A 28 -3.48 -1.89 -0.81
C VAL A 28 -3.37 -2.71 -2.10
N TRP A 29 -2.30 -2.50 -2.87
CA TRP A 29 -2.07 -3.23 -4.12
C TRP A 29 -1.92 -4.74 -3.88
N PHE A 30 -1.12 -5.15 -2.88
CA PHE A 30 -0.95 -6.54 -2.53
C PHE A 30 -2.25 -7.17 -2.05
N GLN A 31 -3.00 -6.50 -1.17
CA GLN A 31 -4.31 -6.98 -0.71
C GLN A 31 -5.24 -7.24 -1.90
N ARG A 32 -5.31 -6.31 -2.85
CA ARG A 32 -6.10 -6.47 -4.09
C ARG A 32 -5.58 -7.63 -4.95
N PHE A 33 -4.27 -7.76 -5.10
CA PHE A 33 -3.64 -8.81 -5.89
C PHE A 33 -3.94 -10.20 -5.31
N PHE A 34 -3.71 -10.39 -4.01
CA PHE A 34 -3.96 -11.66 -3.34
C PHE A 34 -5.45 -12.02 -3.33
N ALA A 35 -6.34 -11.06 -3.05
CA ALA A 35 -7.78 -11.30 -3.11
C ALA A 35 -8.24 -11.78 -4.51
N ARG A 36 -7.68 -11.20 -5.58
CA ARG A 36 -7.96 -11.64 -6.95
C ARG A 36 -7.45 -13.06 -7.21
N LYS A 37 -6.25 -13.38 -6.74
CA LYS A 37 -5.66 -14.72 -6.91
C LYS A 37 -6.40 -15.79 -6.13
N ILE A 38 -6.83 -15.50 -4.90
CA ILE A 38 -7.67 -16.40 -4.11
C ILE A 38 -8.98 -16.70 -4.85
N ALA A 39 -9.68 -15.65 -5.32
CA ALA A 39 -10.94 -15.83 -6.06
C ALA A 39 -10.75 -16.62 -7.38
N GLU A 40 -9.62 -16.44 -8.06
CA GLU A 40 -9.27 -17.20 -9.27
C GLU A 40 -9.00 -18.68 -8.95
N SER A 41 -8.23 -18.95 -7.89
CA SER A 41 -7.95 -20.32 -7.41
C SER A 41 -9.22 -21.03 -6.95
N GLU A 42 -10.12 -20.36 -6.24
CA GLU A 42 -11.42 -20.93 -5.83
C GLU A 42 -12.28 -21.31 -7.04
N ARG A 43 -12.31 -20.48 -8.09
CA ARG A 43 -13.04 -20.78 -9.33
C ARG A 43 -12.42 -21.95 -10.10
N ALA A 44 -11.10 -22.06 -10.10
CA ALA A 44 -10.40 -23.19 -10.72
C ALA A 44 -10.66 -24.49 -9.94
N ALA A 45 -10.65 -24.45 -8.61
CA ALA A 45 -10.92 -25.60 -7.75
C ALA A 45 -12.38 -26.06 -7.79
N ARG A 46 -13.32 -25.16 -8.14
CA ARG A 46 -14.76 -25.46 -8.24
C ARG A 46 -15.20 -25.94 -9.63
N LYS A 47 -14.30 -26.01 -10.62
CA LYS A 47 -14.60 -26.70 -11.88
C LYS A 47 -14.58 -28.22 -11.64
N PRO A 48 -15.68 -28.95 -11.95
CA PRO A 48 -15.79 -30.39 -11.74
C PRO A 48 -14.86 -31.19 -12.65
#